data_AF-A0A140D027-F1
#
_entry.id   AF-A0A140D027-F1
#
_cell.length_a   1.000
_cell.length_b   1.000
_cell.length_c   1.000
_cell.angle_alpha   90.00
_cell.angle_beta   90.00
_cell.angle_gamma   90.00
#
_symmetry.space_group_name_H-M   'P 1'
#
loop_
_entity.id
_entity.type
_entity.pdbx_description
1 polymer ?
#
loop_
_entity_poly.entity_id
_entity_poly.type
_entity_poly.pdbx_seq_one_letter_code
_entity_poly.pdbx_strand_id
1 'polypeptide(L)'
;AVNDPVAAKRAEIRWWICIADSIRLLWVKGIPNGYRLDVLVDDPALSPLAVQGPKADNLMARVFGDSVRDVRFFRFGSFEFQGRDLVVARSGYSKQGGFEIY
;
A
#
# COMPACT_ATOMS: atom_id res chain seq x y z
N ALA A 1 22.61 -2.52 -1.49
CA ALA A 1 21.43 -2.00 -2.21
C ALA A 1 20.53 -1.26 -1.21
N VAL A 2 19.90 -0.16 -1.61
CA VAL A 2 19.12 0.73 -0.72
C VAL A 2 17.74 0.10 -0.36
N ASN A 3 16.90 -0.25 -1.34
CA ASN A 3 15.94 -1.39 -1.43
C ASN A 3 15.11 -1.27 -2.73
N ASP A 4 14.02 -2.02 -2.78
CA ASP A 4 12.98 -2.13 -3.79
C ASP A 4 11.59 -1.78 -3.18
N PRO A 5 11.29 -0.49 -2.90
CA PRO A 5 10.03 -0.11 -2.28
C PRO A 5 8.90 -0.13 -3.31
N VAL A 6 7.68 -0.33 -2.82
CA VAL A 6 6.46 -0.11 -3.62
C VAL A 6 5.95 1.29 -3.34
N ALA A 7 5.68 2.06 -4.41
CA ALA A 7 5.10 3.40 -4.29
C ALA A 7 3.68 3.44 -4.86
N ALA A 8 2.75 4.04 -4.12
CA ALA A 8 1.35 4.20 -4.51
C ALA A 8 0.97 5.68 -4.61
N LYS A 9 0.57 6.14 -5.80
CA LYS A 9 0.10 7.52 -6.04
C LYS A 9 -1.35 7.69 -5.57
N ARG A 10 -1.56 8.10 -4.31
CA ARG A 10 -2.88 8.25 -3.68
C ARG A 10 -3.65 9.47 -4.16
N ALA A 11 -2.95 10.54 -4.54
CA ALA A 11 -3.52 11.73 -5.14
C ALA A 11 -2.49 12.38 -6.08
N GLU A 12 -2.85 13.47 -6.76
CA GLU A 12 -1.95 14.19 -7.66
C GLU A 12 -0.59 14.52 -7.00
N ILE A 13 -0.65 14.97 -5.74
CA ILE A 13 0.48 15.39 -4.92
C ILE A 13 0.67 14.53 -3.65
N ARG A 14 0.12 13.31 -3.61
CA ARG A 14 0.24 12.42 -2.44
C ARG A 14 0.70 11.02 -2.85
N TRP A 15 1.76 10.56 -2.22
CA TRP A 15 2.34 9.24 -2.44
C TRP A 15 2.49 8.51 -1.12
N TRP A 16 2.25 7.20 -1.14
CA TRP A 16 2.68 6.29 -0.09
C TRP A 16 3.88 5.50 -0.57
N ILE A 17 4.86 5.31 0.31
CA ILE A 17 6.07 4.52 0.03
C ILE A 17 6.12 3.40 1.06
N CYS A 18 5.88 2.18 0.61
CA CYS A 18 5.97 0.99 1.44
C CYS A 18 7.44 0.64 1.64
N ILE A 19 7.92 0.76 2.87
CA ILE A 19 9.32 0.49 3.26
C ILE A 19 9.39 -0.73 4.17
N ALA A 20 10.50 -1.47 4.08
CA ALA A 20 10.71 -2.67 4.89
C ALA A 20 11.28 -2.39 6.30
N ASP A 21 11.87 -1.20 6.53
CA ASP A 21 12.42 -0.80 7.82
C ASP A 21 12.50 0.74 7.97
N SER A 22 12.79 1.18 9.20
CA SER A 22 12.82 2.59 9.61
C SER A 22 14.04 3.38 9.12
N ILE A 23 15.15 2.72 8.77
CA ILE A 23 16.35 3.39 8.25
C ILE A 23 16.03 4.12 6.94
N ARG A 24 15.10 3.58 6.16
CA ARG A 24 14.69 4.16 4.86
C ARG A 24 13.84 5.41 5.00
N LEU A 25 13.10 5.55 6.09
CA LEU A 25 12.36 6.78 6.37
C LEU A 25 13.31 7.98 6.45
N LEU A 26 14.51 7.80 7.04
CA LEU A 26 15.52 8.86 7.10
C LEU A 26 16.04 9.24 5.71
N TRP A 27 16.23 8.26 4.82
CA TRP A 27 16.65 8.51 3.43
C TRP A 27 15.59 9.31 2.66
N VAL A 28 14.31 8.92 2.77
CA VAL A 28 13.19 9.65 2.15
C VAL A 28 13.09 11.07 2.71
N LYS A 29 13.27 11.26 4.01
CA LYS A 29 13.29 12.59 4.66
C LYS A 29 14.48 13.45 4.23
N GLY A 30 15.63 12.83 3.96
CA GLY A 30 16.87 13.53 3.59
C GLY A 30 16.78 14.23 2.22
N ILE A 31 16.08 13.64 1.25
CA ILE A 31 15.99 14.20 -0.11
C ILE A 31 15.29 15.57 -0.13
N PRO A 32 14.05 15.74 0.39
CA PRO A 32 13.41 17.05 0.47
C PRO A 32 14.22 18.06 1.27
N ASN A 33 14.91 17.62 2.34
CA ASN A 33 15.73 18.51 3.15
C ASN A 33 16.96 19.04 2.39
N GLY A 34 17.67 18.17 1.67
CA GLY A 34 18.84 18.54 0.88
C GLY A 34 18.52 19.41 -0.33
N TYR A 35 17.39 19.14 -1.01
CA TYR A 35 16.95 19.88 -2.19
C TYR A 35 16.00 21.04 -1.88
N ARG A 36 15.69 21.29 -0.60
CA ARG A 36 14.73 22.31 -0.14
C ARG A 36 13.36 22.20 -0.83
N LEU A 37 12.87 20.97 -0.97
CA LEU A 37 11.55 20.70 -1.53
C LEU A 37 10.47 20.92 -0.46
N ASP A 38 9.34 21.49 -0.87
CA ASP A 38 8.15 21.63 -0.03
C ASP A 38 7.35 20.32 -0.03
N VAL A 39 7.81 19.34 0.76
CA VAL A 39 7.20 18.02 0.87
C VAL A 39 7.15 17.60 2.34
N LEU A 40 5.96 17.19 2.80
CA LEU A 40 5.78 16.55 4.09
C LEU A 40 6.06 15.04 3.97
N VAL A 41 6.91 14.51 4.86
CA VAL A 41 7.20 13.07 4.96
C VAL A 41 6.93 12.61 6.39
N ASP A 42 5.87 11.82 6.57
CA ASP A 42 5.45 11.26 7.84
C ASP A 42 5.25 9.74 7.77
N ASP A 43 5.17 9.12 8.95
CA ASP A 43 4.72 7.74 9.11
C ASP A 43 3.22 7.80 9.46
N PRO A 44 2.32 7.27 8.61
CA PRO A 44 0.89 7.35 8.85
C PRO A 44 0.39 6.41 9.97
N ALA A 45 1.27 5.69 10.67
CA ALA A 45 0.93 4.70 11.69
C ALA A 45 -0.04 3.61 11.20
N LEU A 46 0.11 3.21 9.93
CA LEU A 46 -0.67 2.15 9.29
C LEU A 46 0.01 0.80 9.47
N SER A 47 -0.79 -0.24 9.72
CA SER A 47 -0.31 -1.63 9.82
C SER A 47 -0.83 -2.44 8.64
N PRO A 48 0.01 -2.72 7.62
CA PRO A 48 -0.44 -3.46 6.45
C PRO A 48 -0.73 -4.93 6.78
N LEU A 49 -1.80 -5.47 6.19
CA LEU A 49 -2.17 -6.88 6.29
C LEU A 49 -2.16 -7.51 4.89
N ALA A 50 -1.32 -8.54 4.71
CA ALA A 50 -1.25 -9.30 3.47
C ALA A 50 -2.19 -10.52 3.51
N VAL A 51 -3.04 -10.64 2.49
CA VAL A 51 -3.91 -11.81 2.26
C VAL A 51 -3.47 -12.47 0.95
N GLN A 52 -2.83 -13.64 1.04
CA GLN A 52 -2.11 -14.25 -0.06
C GLN A 52 -2.50 -15.73 -0.25
N GLY A 53 -2.49 -16.21 -1.49
CA GLY A 53 -2.74 -17.61 -1.82
C GLY A 53 -3.99 -17.84 -2.72
N PRO A 54 -4.27 -19.10 -3.07
CA PRO A 54 -5.21 -19.44 -4.15
C PRO A 54 -6.68 -19.13 -3.82
N LYS A 55 -6.97 -18.81 -2.55
CA LYS A 55 -8.31 -18.44 -2.06
C LYS A 55 -8.41 -16.95 -1.70
N ALA A 56 -7.38 -16.14 -1.96
CA ALA A 56 -7.34 -14.74 -1.57
C ALA A 56 -8.51 -13.95 -2.19
N ASP A 57 -8.79 -14.11 -3.48
CA ASP A 57 -9.95 -13.51 -4.15
C ASP A 57 -11.28 -13.78 -3.45
N ASN A 58 -11.50 -15.04 -3.07
CA ASN A 58 -12.75 -15.46 -2.44
C ASN A 58 -12.86 -14.95 -1.00
N LEU A 59 -11.74 -14.91 -0.27
CA LEU A 59 -11.73 -14.33 1.07
C LEU A 59 -11.96 -12.83 1.02
N MET A 60 -11.25 -12.11 0.15
CA MET A 60 -11.39 -10.66 0.03
C MET A 60 -12.78 -10.26 -0.43
N ALA A 61 -13.39 -10.97 -1.38
CA ALA A 61 -14.76 -10.69 -1.80
C ALA A 61 -15.80 -10.92 -0.70
N ARG A 62 -15.57 -11.88 0.21
CA ARG A 62 -16.45 -12.07 1.38
C ARG A 62 -16.35 -10.93 2.39
N VAL A 63 -15.22 -10.22 2.42
CA VAL A 63 -14.96 -9.13 3.38
C VAL A 63 -15.36 -7.77 2.80
N PHE A 64 -15.03 -7.50 1.53
CA PHE A 64 -15.17 -6.18 0.89
C PHE A 64 -16.19 -6.16 -0.26
N GLY A 65 -16.81 -7.30 -0.57
CA GLY A 65 -17.70 -7.46 -1.73
C GLY A 65 -16.97 -7.79 -3.03
N ASP A 66 -17.74 -8.17 -4.06
CA ASP A 66 -17.19 -8.72 -5.30
C ASP A 66 -16.34 -7.73 -6.11
N SER A 67 -16.58 -6.42 -5.94
CA SER A 67 -15.86 -5.33 -6.61
C SER A 67 -14.35 -5.33 -6.29
N VAL A 68 -13.92 -5.94 -5.19
CA VAL A 68 -12.49 -6.07 -4.85
C VAL A 68 -11.72 -6.92 -5.87
N ARG A 69 -12.41 -7.83 -6.59
CA ARG A 69 -11.79 -8.66 -7.63
C ARG A 69 -11.41 -7.86 -8.87
N ASP A 70 -12.03 -6.70 -9.08
CA ASP A 70 -11.75 -5.82 -10.22
C ASP A 70 -10.44 -5.02 -10.03
N VAL A 71 -9.87 -5.02 -8.82
CA VAL A 71 -8.58 -4.41 -8.54
C VAL A 71 -7.50 -5.18 -9.31
N ARG A 72 -7.00 -4.57 -10.38
CA ARG A 72 -5.95 -5.17 -11.24
C ARG A 72 -4.59 -5.20 -10.55
N PHE A 73 -3.69 -6.05 -11.04
CA PHE A 73 -2.33 -6.17 -10.52
C PHE A 73 -1.60 -4.81 -10.44
N PHE A 74 -0.99 -4.53 -9.29
CA PHE A 74 -0.37 -3.23 -8.94
C PHE A 74 -1.33 -2.03 -9.07
N ARG A 75 -2.63 -2.26 -8.89
CA ARG A 75 -3.64 -1.22 -8.64
C ARG A 75 -4.18 -1.39 -7.22
N PHE A 76 -4.84 -0.34 -6.76
CA PHE A 76 -5.53 -0.32 -5.48
C PHE A 76 -6.86 0.41 -5.63
N GLY A 77 -7.78 0.10 -4.71
CA GLY A 77 -9.05 0.79 -4.54
C GLY A 77 -9.29 1.14 -3.08
N SER A 78 -10.34 1.92 -2.83
CA SER A 78 -10.84 2.20 -1.48
C SER A 78 -12.13 1.41 -1.27
N PHE A 79 -12.21 0.72 -0.12
CA PHE A 79 -13.32 -0.15 0.23
C PHE A 79 -13.73 0.11 1.67
N GLU A 80 -15.04 0.17 1.92
CA GLU A 80 -15.57 0.33 3.26
C GLU A 80 -15.50 -1.00 4.03
N PHE A 81 -15.06 -0.94 5.28
CA PHE A 81 -15.11 -2.04 6.22
C PHE A 81 -15.34 -1.51 7.64
N GLN A 82 -16.48 -1.86 8.23
CA GLN A 82 -16.86 -1.48 9.60
C GLN A 82 -16.82 0.04 9.85
N GLY A 83 -17.31 0.83 8.88
CA GLY A 83 -17.36 2.29 8.94
C GLY A 83 -16.02 2.98 8.65
N ARG A 84 -15.03 2.26 8.10
CA ARG A 84 -13.71 2.80 7.75
C ARG A 84 -13.40 2.52 6.28
N ASP A 85 -12.89 3.52 5.59
CA ASP A 85 -12.34 3.35 4.24
C ASP A 85 -10.92 2.79 4.32
N LEU A 86 -10.75 1.54 3.88
CA LEU A 86 -9.47 0.87 3.79
C LEU A 86 -8.97 0.88 2.35
N VAL A 87 -7.65 0.90 2.20
CA VAL A 87 -7.02 0.81 0.88
C VAL A 87 -6.65 -0.64 0.62
N VAL A 88 -7.20 -1.21 -0.44
CA VAL A 88 -6.91 -2.59 -0.84
C VAL A 88 -6.13 -2.57 -2.14
N ALA A 89 -4.89 -3.06 -2.12
CA ALA A 89 -4.03 -3.19 -3.27
C ALA A 89 -3.93 -4.64 -3.72
N ARG A 90 -3.95 -4.90 -5.04
CA ARG A 90 -3.58 -6.21 -5.59
C ARG A 90 -2.07 -6.26 -5.79
N SER A 91 -1.39 -6.65 -4.72
CA SER A 91 0.05 -6.80 -4.61
C SER A 91 0.36 -7.92 -3.62
N GLY A 92 1.65 -8.26 -3.50
CA GLY A 92 2.11 -9.23 -2.52
C GLY A 92 3.43 -9.86 -2.91
N TYR A 93 4.09 -10.43 -1.91
CA TYR A 93 5.36 -11.12 -2.07
C TYR A 93 5.18 -12.63 -2.34
N SER A 94 3.96 -13.16 -2.16
CA SER A 94 3.68 -14.56 -2.47
C SER A 94 3.58 -14.74 -3.99
N LYS A 95 4.19 -15.80 -4.52
CA LYS A 95 4.08 -16.16 -5.95
C LYS A 95 2.66 -16.59 -6.36
N GLN A 96 1.72 -16.65 -5.42
CA GLN A 96 0.37 -17.16 -5.63
C GLN A 96 -0.67 -16.05 -5.80
N GLY A 97 -0.23 -14.78 -5.78
CA GLY A 97 -1.11 -13.62 -5.83
C GLY A 97 -1.83 -13.36 -4.51
N GLY A 98 -2.51 -12.23 -4.46
CA GLY A 98 -3.23 -11.80 -3.28
C GLY A 98 -3.40 -10.29 -3.23
N PHE A 99 -3.64 -9.82 -2.02
CA PHE A 99 -3.90 -8.43 -1.73
C PHE A 99 -3.11 -7.96 -0.50
N GLU A 100 -2.95 -6.66 -0.40
CA GLU A 100 -2.46 -5.96 0.80
C GLU A 100 -3.53 -4.94 1.20
N ILE A 101 -3.88 -4.94 2.48
CA ILE A 101 -4.85 -4.03 3.09
C ILE A 101 -4.07 -3.03 3.91
N TYR A 102 -4.34 -1.75 3.69
CA TYR A 102 -3.75 -0.62 4.40
C TYR A 102 -4.84 0.20 5.09
#